data_AF-A0A945NJL2-F1
#
_entry.id   AF-A0A945NJL2-F1
#
_cell.length_a   1.000
_cell.length_b   1.000
_cell.length_c   1.000
_cell.angle_alpha   90.00
_cell.angle_beta   90.00
_cell.angle_gamma   90.00
#
_symmetry.space_group_name_H-M   'P 1'
#
loop_
_entity.id
_entity.type
_entity.pdbx_description
1 polymer ?
#
loop_
_entity_poly.entity_id
_entity_poly.type
_entity_poly.pdbx_seq_one_letter_code
_entity_poly.pdbx_strand_id
1 'polypeptide(L)' 'MTPFGKRVRELRAAKNIQLKQMAEDLHVSSAYLSALEHGNRGRPGPGF' A
#
# COMPACT_ATOMS: atom_id res chain seq x y z
N MET A 1 -6.79 9.88 -2.32
CA MET A 1 -5.88 9.28 -1.31
C MET A 1 -6.56 9.28 0.05
N THR A 2 -6.73 8.11 0.67
CA THR A 2 -7.23 8.02 2.05
C THR A 2 -6.11 8.34 3.04
N PRO A 3 -6.41 8.73 4.31
CA PRO A 3 -5.37 8.93 5.31
C PRO A 3 -4.45 7.71 5.47
N PHE A 4 -5.02 6.51 5.37
CA PHE A 4 -4.26 5.25 5.40
C PHE A 4 -3.32 5.12 4.19
N GLY A 5 -3.84 5.30 2.97
CA GLY A 5 -3.05 5.24 1.74
C GLY A 5 -1.88 6.23 1.73
N LYS A 6 -2.11 7.44 2.26
CA LYS A 6 -1.07 8.46 2.44
C LYS A 6 0.05 7.95 3.35
N ARG A 7 -0.28 7.40 4.53
CA ARG A 7 0.72 6.91 5.48
C ARG A 7 1.47 5.70 4.96
N VAL A 8 0.82 4.80 4.21
CA VAL A 8 1.51 3.68 3.56
C VAL A 8 2.52 4.18 2.53
N ARG A 9 2.14 5.14 1.69
CA ARG A 9 3.06 5.74 0.69
C ARG A 9 4.25 6.43 1.34
N GLU A 10 4.01 7.19 2.42
CA GLU A 10 5.08 7.85 3.17
C GLU A 10 6.01 6.84 3.84
N LEU A 11 5.48 5.76 4.43
CA LEU A 11 6.29 4.68 5.01
C LEU A 11 7.16 4.02 3.94
N ARG A 12 6.60 3.76 2.75
CA ARG A 12 7.35 3.18 1.63
C ARG A 12 8.49 4.09 1.18
N ALA A 13 8.21 5.40 1.07
CA ALA A 13 9.22 6.39 0.71
C ALA A 13 10.31 6.52 1.79
N ALA A 14 9.93 6.51 3.07
CA ALA A 14 10.87 6.56 4.20
C ALA A 14 11.79 5.32 4.25
N LYS A 15 11.27 4.15 3.83
CA LYS A 15 12.05 2.92 3.70
C LYS A 15 12.86 2.83 2.41
N ASN A 16 12.66 3.78 1.48
CA ASN A 16 13.28 3.80 0.16
C ASN A 16 13.13 2.47 -0.62
N ILE A 17 11.96 1.85 -0.53
CA ILE A 17 11.66 0.59 -1.24
C ILE A 17 10.70 0.79 -2.40
N GLN A 18 10.85 -0.06 -3.41
CA GLN A 18 9.96 -0.08 -4.56
C GLN A 18 8.58 -0.60 -4.15
N LEU A 19 7.54 -0.17 -4.88
CA LEU A 19 6.17 -0.62 -4.65
C LEU A 19 6.03 -2.14 -4.82
N LYS A 20 6.73 -2.73 -5.80
CA LYS A 20 6.74 -4.18 -6.02
C LYS A 20 7.29 -4.93 -4.79
N GLN A 21 8.43 -4.49 -4.25
CA GLN A 21 9.04 -5.10 -3.06
C GLN A 21 8.07 -5.08 -1.87
N MET A 22 7.50 -3.91 -1.56
CA MET A 22 6.56 -3.79 -0.44
C MET A 22 5.31 -4.66 -0.65
N ALA A 23 4.83 -4.78 -1.89
CA ALA A 23 3.68 -5.63 -2.21
C ALA A 23 3.99 -7.12 -1.98
N GLU A 24 5.18 -7.57 -2.40
CA GLU A 24 5.66 -8.93 -2.18
C GLU A 24 5.80 -9.24 -0.69
N ASP A 25 6.45 -8.34 0.08
CA ASP A 25 6.65 -8.50 1.53
C ASP A 25 5.32 -8.54 2.31
N LEU A 26 4.30 -7.83 1.83
CA LEU A 26 2.96 -7.79 2.43
C LEU A 26 2.02 -8.87 1.87
N HIS A 27 2.50 -9.73 0.97
CA HIS A 27 1.69 -10.75 0.28
C HIS A 27 0.42 -10.19 -0.40
N VAL A 28 0.53 -9.01 -0.99
CA VAL A 28 -0.54 -8.37 -1.76
C VAL A 28 -0.10 -8.11 -3.19
N SER A 29 -1.05 -7.91 -4.10
CA SER A 29 -0.70 -7.52 -5.47
C SER A 29 -0.19 -6.07 -5.53
N SER A 30 0.76 -5.80 -6.42
CA SER A 30 1.23 -4.42 -6.67
C SER A 30 0.10 -3.49 -7.11
N ALA A 31 -0.87 -4.01 -7.89
CA ALA A 31 -2.05 -3.26 -8.29
C ALA A 31 -2.91 -2.86 -7.07
N TYR A 32 -3.08 -3.78 -6.12
CA TYR A 32 -3.80 -3.50 -4.88
C TYR A 32 -3.10 -2.45 -4.03
N LEU A 33 -1.79 -2.61 -3.80
CA LEU A 33 -1.01 -1.65 -3.02
C LEU A 33 -1.02 -0.25 -3.67
N SER A 34 -0.91 -0.18 -5.00
CA SER A 34 -1.05 1.07 -5.74
C SER A 34 -2.44 1.70 -5.57
N ALA A 35 -3.51 0.92 -5.71
CA ALA A 35 -4.87 1.42 -5.49
C ALA A 35 -5.06 1.94 -4.05
N LEU A 36 -4.43 1.28 -3.08
CA LEU A 36 -4.46 1.69 -1.68
C LEU A 36 -3.71 3.01 -1.45
N GLU A 37 -2.48 3.14 -1.95
CA GLU A 37 -1.68 4.37 -1.83
C GLU A 37 -2.33 5.58 -2.50
N HIS A 38 -3.01 5.39 -3.62
CA HIS A 38 -3.70 6.49 -4.33
C HIS A 38 -5.10 6.78 -3.74
N GLY A 39 -5.57 5.95 -2.81
CA GLY A 39 -6.88 6.06 -2.16
C GLY A 39 -8.07 5.59 -2.98
N ASN A 40 -7.81 4.75 -3.99
CA ASN A 40 -8.83 4.01 -4.72
C ASN A 40 -9.34 2.80 -3.91
N ARG A 41 -8.69 2.47 -2.78
CA ARG A 41 -9.20 1.56 -1.74
C ARG A 41 -8.97 2.14 -0.34
N GLY A 42 -10.04 2.26 0.45
CA GLY A 42 -10.01 2.95 1.75
C GLY A 42 -9.96 2.05 2.99
N ARG A 43 -10.41 0.80 2.88
CA ARG A 43 -10.38 -0.17 3.99
C ARG A 43 -9.89 -1.51 3.44
N PRO A 44 -8.74 -2.03 3.90
CA PRO A 44 -8.42 -3.43 3.69
C PRO A 44 -9.56 -4.28 4.23
N GLY A 45 -9.89 -5.38 3.53
CA GLY A 45 -10.83 -6.36 4.08
C GLY A 45 -10.29 -6.95 5.40
N PRO A 46 -11.13 -7.59 6.23
CA PRO A 46 -10.62 -8.42 7.30
C PRO A 46 -9.65 -9.43 6.68
N GLY A 47 -8.39 -9.43 7.15
CA GLY A 47 -7.43 -10.43 6.73
C GLY A 47 -7.96 -11.80 7.11
N PHE A 48 -7.96 -12.73 6.16
CA PHE A 48 -8.12 -14.16 6.43
C PHE A 48 -6.74 -14.77 6.64
#